data_AF-A0A924EML9-F1
#
_entry.id   AF-A0A924EML9-F1
#
_cell.length_a   1.000
_cell.length_b   1.000
_cell.length_c   1.000
_cell.angle_alpha   90.00
_cell.angle_beta   90.00
_cell.angle_gamma   90.00
#
_symmetry.space_group_name_H-M   'P 1'
#
loop_
_entity.id
_entity.type
_entity.pdbx_description
1 polymer ?
#
loop_
_entity_poly.entity_id
_entity_poly.type
_entity_poly.pdbx_seq_one_letter_code
_entity_poly.pdbx_strand_id
1 'polypeptide(L)'
;GILICGSGEGVSITANKHQNIRCALCWEVEIAQLARQHNNANMIAIPSRFVSEDLAIEMVEAFLNTDFEGGRHQNRVSKISC
;
A
#
# COMPACT_ATOMS: atom_id res chain seq x y z
N GLY A 1 4.55 -3.34 -6.20
CA GLY A 1 3.50 -4.09 -6.94
C GLY A 1 2.19 -3.33 -6.84
N ILE A 2 1.31 -3.47 -7.83
CA ILE A 2 -0.02 -2.86 -7.85
C ILE A 2 -1.03 -4.01 -8.02
N LEU A 3 -2.02 -4.09 -7.13
CA LEU A 3 -3.06 -5.11 -7.13
C LEU A 3 -4.42 -4.44 -7.26
N ILE A 4 -5.32 -5.01 -8.06
CA ILE A 4 -6.64 -4.44 -8.31
C ILE A 4 -7.69 -5.52 -8.12
N CYS A 5 -8.73 -5.21 -7.35
CA CYS A 5 -9.88 -6.06 -7.10
C CYS A 5 -11.08 -5.18 -6.79
N GLY A 6 -12.30 -5.70 -6.89
CA GLY A 6 -13.53 -4.93 -6.63
C GLY A 6 -13.50 -4.16 -5.31
N SER A 7 -13.15 -4.81 -4.20
CA SER A 7 -12.96 -4.15 -2.89
C SER A 7 -11.50 -3.99 -2.47
N GLY A 8 -10.53 -4.52 -3.24
CA GLY A 8 -9.11 -4.52 -2.88
C GLY A 8 -8.72 -5.42 -1.68
N GLU A 9 -9.68 -5.80 -0.83
CA GLU A 9 -9.44 -6.59 0.39
C GLU A 9 -8.83 -7.96 0.11
N GLY A 10 -9.47 -8.76 -0.76
CA GLY A 10 -9.06 -10.13 -1.00
C GLY A 10 -7.62 -10.23 -1.55
N VAL A 11 -7.25 -9.31 -2.44
CA VAL A 11 -5.89 -9.26 -3.00
C VAL A 11 -4.87 -8.75 -1.98
N SER A 12 -5.23 -7.77 -1.14
CA SER A 12 -4.37 -7.29 -0.05
C SER A 12 -4.10 -8.39 0.99
N ILE A 13 -5.15 -9.09 1.43
CA ILE A 13 -5.06 -10.21 2.39
C ILE A 13 -4.20 -11.33 1.81
N THR A 14 -4.41 -11.69 0.54
CA THR A 14 -3.63 -12.76 -0.12
C THR A 14 -2.17 -12.37 -0.26
N ALA A 15 -1.88 -11.15 -0.70
CA ALA A 15 -0.54 -10.64 -0.86
C ALA A 15 0.27 -10.67 0.45
N ASN A 16 -0.35 -10.23 1.56
CA ASN A 16 0.30 -10.17 2.87
C ASN A 16 0.58 -11.55 3.49
N LYS A 17 0.20 -12.67 2.85
CA LYS A 17 0.65 -14.01 3.25
C LYS A 17 2.08 -14.35 2.78
N HIS A 18 2.64 -13.58 1.85
CA HIS A 18 3.94 -13.86 1.26
C HIS A 18 5.06 -13.15 2.01
N GLN A 19 6.18 -13.86 2.16
CA GLN A 19 7.31 -13.30 2.87
C GLN A 19 7.90 -12.09 2.17
N ASN A 20 8.34 -11.12 2.97
CA ASN A 20 8.78 -9.77 2.58
C ASN A 20 7.72 -8.87 1.92
N ILE A 21 6.46 -9.29 1.78
CA ILE A 21 5.38 -8.43 1.24
C ILE A 21 4.73 -7.59 2.32
N ARG A 22 4.57 -6.30 2.01
CA ARG A 22 3.77 -5.35 2.78
C ARG A 22 2.84 -4.63 1.82
N CYS A 23 1.64 -5.19 1.69
CA CYS A 23 0.58 -4.67 0.84
C CYS A 23 -0.37 -3.80 1.66
N ALA A 24 -0.61 -2.57 1.19
CA ALA A 24 -1.57 -1.65 1.78
C ALA A 24 -2.81 -1.52 0.88
N LEU A 25 -4.00 -1.65 1.45
CA LEU A 25 -5.24 -1.24 0.77
C LEU A 25 -5.36 0.27 0.90
N CYS A 26 -5.49 0.97 -0.22
CA CYS A 26 -5.58 2.42 -0.24
C CYS A 26 -6.81 2.83 -1.06
N TRP A 27 -7.50 3.89 -0.64
CA TRP A 27 -8.65 4.48 -1.35
C TRP A 27 -8.58 6.01 -1.40
N GLU A 28 -7.48 6.59 -0.91
CA GLU A 28 -7.17 8.02 -0.90
C GLU A 28 -5.67 8.20 -1.13
N VAL A 29 -5.27 9.34 -1.71
CA VAL A 29 -3.87 9.67 -2.00
C VAL A 29 -3.03 9.75 -0.72
N GLU A 30 -3.56 10.38 0.34
CA GLU A 30 -2.88 10.48 1.63
C GLU A 30 -2.59 9.10 2.23
N ILE A 31 -3.55 8.16 2.14
CA ILE A 31 -3.35 6.78 2.62
C ILE A 31 -2.24 6.09 1.82
N ALA A 32 -2.17 6.30 0.51
CA ALA A 32 -1.10 5.74 -0.33
C ALA A 32 0.28 6.29 0.05
N GLN A 33 0.39 7.58 0.37
CA GLN A 33 1.62 8.20 0.88
C GLN A 33 2.01 7.64 2.24
N LEU A 34 1.08 7.63 3.20
CA LEU A 34 1.32 7.13 4.56
C LEU A 34 1.69 5.64 4.56
N ALA A 35 1.10 4.84 3.68
CA ALA A 35 1.46 3.44 3.49
C ALA A 35 2.94 3.27 3.12
N ARG A 36 3.49 4.15 2.27
CA ARG A 36 4.92 4.20 2.00
C ARG A 36 5.73 4.73 3.18
N GLN A 37 5.42 5.94 3.65
CA GLN A 37 6.21 6.65 4.65
C GLN A 37 6.35 5.86 5.95
N HIS A 38 5.27 5.25 6.42
CA HIS A 38 5.22 4.64 7.74
C HIS A 38 5.42 3.13 7.73
N ASN A 39 5.00 2.45 6.66
CA ASN A 39 4.97 0.98 6.65
C ASN A 39 5.98 0.39 5.66
N ASN A 40 6.71 1.24 4.93
CA ASN A 40 7.55 0.84 3.81
C ASN A 40 6.81 -0.17 2.92
N ALA A 41 5.53 0.10 2.64
CA ALA A 41 4.71 -0.78 1.83
C ALA A 41 5.36 -0.94 0.46
N ASN A 42 5.52 -2.18 0.00
CA ASN A 42 6.08 -2.46 -1.32
C ASN A 42 5.00 -2.86 -2.33
N MET A 43 3.76 -3.01 -1.87
CA MET A 43 2.59 -3.18 -2.73
C MET A 43 1.43 -2.29 -2.29
N ILE A 44 0.65 -1.84 -3.27
CA ILE A 44 -0.61 -1.12 -3.09
C ILE A 44 -1.75 -1.95 -3.70
N ALA A 45 -2.84 -2.08 -2.97
CA ALA A 45 -4.09 -2.68 -3.42
C ALA A 45 -5.13 -1.57 -3.60
N ILE A 46 -5.82 -1.58 -4.75
CA ILE A 46 -6.76 -0.55 -5.17
C ILE A 46 -8.18 -1.15 -5.27
N PRO A 47 -9.17 -0.58 -4.57
CA PRO A 47 -10.55 -1.05 -4.57
C PRO A 47 -11.33 -0.49 -5.76
N SER A 48 -11.34 -1.19 -6.90
CA SER A 48 -11.81 -0.67 -8.20
C SER A 48 -13.30 -0.28 -8.25
N ARG A 49 -14.13 -0.70 -7.29
CA ARG A 49 -15.53 -0.28 -7.20
C ARG A 49 -15.74 1.00 -6.41
N PHE A 50 -14.71 1.51 -5.75
CA PHE A 50 -14.81 2.59 -4.76
C PHE A 50 -13.97 3.82 -5.11
N VAL A 51 -13.07 3.73 -6.10
CA VAL A 51 -12.25 4.85 -6.57
C VAL A 51 -12.44 5.04 -8.07
N SER A 52 -12.32 6.29 -8.54
CA SER A 52 -12.23 6.59 -9.97
C SER A 52 -10.86 6.18 -10.52
N GLU A 53 -10.76 6.08 -11.85
CA GLU A 53 -9.48 5.81 -12.53
C GLU A 53 -8.46 6.92 -12.26
N ASP A 54 -8.87 8.19 -12.39
CA ASP A 54 -8.00 9.34 -12.11
C ASP A 54 -7.44 9.31 -10.68
N LEU A 55 -8.30 9.05 -9.68
CA LEU A 55 -7.87 8.93 -8.29
C LEU A 55 -6.91 7.74 -8.09
N ALA A 56 -7.18 6.61 -8.74
CA ALA A 56 -6.29 5.46 -8.70
C ALA A 56 -4.90 5.77 -9.27
N ILE A 57 -4.83 6.56 -10.36
CA ILE A 57 -3.56 7.02 -10.94
C ILE A 57 -2.82 7.92 -9.95
N GLU A 58 -3.49 8.93 -9.38
CA GLU A 58 -2.88 9.84 -8.38
C GLU A 58 -2.35 9.08 -7.16
N MET A 59 -3.10 8.09 -6.67
CA MET A 59 -2.67 7.22 -5.57
C MET A 59 -1.42 6.42 -5.92
N VAL A 60 -1.34 5.87 -7.14
CA VAL A 60 -0.17 5.12 -7.61
C VAL A 60 1.04 6.04 -7.74
N GLU A 61 0.88 7.21 -8.33
CA GLU A 61 1.96 8.20 -8.46
C GLU A 61 2.49 8.62 -7.09
N ALA A 62 1.60 8.93 -6.15
CA ALA A 62 1.97 9.25 -4.78
C ALA A 62 2.72 8.08 -4.11
N PHE A 63 2.22 6.85 -4.25
CA PHE A 63 2.86 5.65 -3.70
C PHE A 63 4.23 5.34 -4.31
N LEU A 64 4.46 5.68 -5.58
CA LEU A 64 5.75 5.45 -6.25
C LEU A 64 6.78 6.53 -5.91
N ASN A 65 6.34 7.77 -5.73
CA ASN A 65 7.21 8.92 -5.47
C ASN A 65 7.43 9.22 -3.99
N THR A 66 6.87 8.43 -3.08
CA THR A 66 6.99 8.64 -1.64
C THR A 66 8.05 7.71 -1.03
N ASP A 67 9.08 8.33 -0.46
CA ASP A 67 10.14 7.63 0.26
C ASP A 67 9.69 7.13 1.63
N PHE A 68 10.33 6.06 2.10
CA PHE A 68 10.13 5.55 3.45
C PHE A 68 10.82 6.46 4.48
N GLU A 69 10.09 6.87 5.53
CA GLU A 69 10.59 7.82 6.54
C GLU A 69 11.63 7.18 7.49
N GLY A 70 11.58 5.86 7.68
CA GLY A 70 12.49 5.18 8.61
C GLY A 70 12.28 5.61 10.06
N GLY A 71 13.36 5.87 10.80
CA GLY A 71 13.31 6.32 12.19
C GLY A 71 12.46 5.42 13.09
N ARG A 72 11.47 6.02 13.77
CA ARG A 72 10.55 5.29 14.68
C ARG A 72 9.73 4.20 13.98
N HIS A 73 9.55 4.30 12.66
CA HIS A 73 8.74 3.39 11.87
C HIS A 73 9.48 2.08 11.55
N GLN A 74 10.81 2.14 11.44
CA GLN A 74 11.66 0.98 11.17
C GLN A 74 11.43 -0.15 12.17
N ASN A 75 11.28 0.18 13.46
CA ASN A 75 11.01 -0.81 14.51
C ASN A 75 9.72 -1.60 14.29
N ARG A 76 8.68 -0.99 13.69
CA ARG A 76 7.44 -1.69 13.38
C ARG A 76 7.62 -2.54 12.12
N VAL A 77 8.22 -1.96 11.07
CA VAL A 77 8.51 -2.66 9.82
C VAL A 77 9.34 -3.92 10.07
N SER A 78 10.37 -3.86 10.92
CA SER A 78 11.21 -5.01 11.27
C SER A 78 10.48 -6.08 12.11
N LYS A 79 9.35 -5.75 12.73
CA LYS A 79 8.51 -6.71 13.47
C LYS A 79 7.47 -7.39 12.58
N ILE A 80 7.16 -6.82 11.42
CA ILE A 80 6.29 -7.49 10.46
C ILE A 80 7.10 -8.67 9.93
N SER A 81 6.90 -9.83 10.54
CA SER A 81 7.38 -11.12 10.06
C SER A 81 6.66 -11.41 8.75
N CYS A 82 7.11 -10.72 7.71
CA CYS A 82 6.62 -10.94 6.37
C CYS A 82 7.23 -12.25 5.95
#